data_AF-A0A2U1PT93-F1
#
_entry.id   AF-A0A2U1PT93-F1
#
_cell.length_a   1.000
_cell.length_b   1.000
_cell.length_c   1.000
_cell.angle_alpha   90.00
_cell.angle_beta   90.00
_cell.angle_gamma   90.00
#
_symmetry.space_group_name_H-M   'P 1'
#
loop_
_entity.id
_entity.type
_entity.pdbx_description
1 polymer ?
#
loop_
_entity_poly.entity_id
_entity_poly.type
_entity_poly.pdbx_seq_one_letter_code
_entity_poly.pdbx_strand_id
1 'polypeptide(L)'
;MSNAWYYQSMQEFDFICKPQFQTLDSIGHGNNLLIKPEPYCTLDSSSASGSYSLDSSVTESCVTDDLNDFKKRLRQLESVMLSDLYEENEYGKLLVGNGIVDLPDIEIWKEMVEGAPKRDLKEVLIACANAVSNNDFTTAQFYISELQQMVSVAGEPIQRLGAYMLEGLVARLSSSGSSICKEPASDELLSYTNTLYEVCPYFKFGYMSANGAIAEAMKDESRVHIIDFQIGQGSQWVPLIQAFAARRGGPPHIRITGFDDCTSARARGGGLNIVGQRLGKLARSFNVPFEFNAASVSISEVGIQHFRLRPGEALAVNFAFVLHHMADESVSTENHRDRILRLVKSMKPKVVTLVEQESNTNTAAFYPRFLEALDYYNAMFESMDVSLPRDHKKRINVEQHCLAKDVVNIIACEGKERVERHELIGKWKLRFMMAGFTPYPLSSLVNGTIKTLLNKYSDRYRLEERDGALYLGWMNRDLVGGGGG
;
A
#
# COMPACT_ATOMS: atom_id res chain seq x y z
N MET A 1 -27.91 -2.28 27.56
CA MET A 1 -28.91 -1.83 26.57
C MET A 1 -28.21 -1.76 25.22
N SER A 2 -28.87 -2.29 24.19
CA SER A 2 -28.29 -2.86 22.98
C SER A 2 -27.67 -1.85 22.00
N ASN A 3 -26.43 -2.13 21.53
CA ASN A 3 -25.79 -1.47 20.39
C ASN A 3 -26.17 -2.23 19.11
N ALA A 4 -27.11 -1.68 18.33
CA ALA A 4 -27.56 -2.27 17.08
C ALA A 4 -27.89 -1.20 16.04
N TRP A 5 -26.90 -0.40 15.60
CA TRP A 5 -27.07 0.58 14.51
C TRP A 5 -25.80 0.83 13.68
N TYR A 6 -25.09 -0.23 13.25
CA TYR A 6 -24.06 -0.12 12.20
C TYR A 6 -24.00 -1.38 11.33
N TYR A 7 -25.12 -1.71 10.68
CA TYR A 7 -25.18 -2.72 9.62
C TYR A 7 -26.31 -2.39 8.63
N GLN A 8 -26.17 -1.30 7.86
CA GLN A 8 -26.89 -1.14 6.59
C GLN A 8 -26.34 0.03 5.74
N SER A 9 -25.62 -0.31 4.67
CA SER A 9 -25.75 0.25 3.31
C SER A 9 -24.64 -0.29 2.40
N MET A 10 -24.74 -1.57 2.05
CA MET A 10 -24.11 -2.13 0.83
C MET A 10 -25.24 -2.56 -0.14
N GLN A 11 -26.24 -1.68 -0.33
CA GLN A 11 -27.40 -2.00 -1.16
C GLN A 11 -27.73 -0.97 -2.25
N GLU A 12 -26.88 0.02 -2.52
CA GLU A 12 -27.03 0.88 -3.69
C GLU A 12 -25.74 0.84 -4.51
N PHE A 13 -25.60 -0.21 -5.31
CA PHE A 13 -24.81 -0.16 -6.53
C PHE A 13 -25.79 -0.15 -7.69
N ASP A 14 -25.76 0.93 -8.47
CA ASP A 14 -26.61 1.12 -9.65
C ASP A 14 -26.48 -0.05 -10.63
N PHE A 15 -27.64 -0.63 -10.94
CA PHE A 15 -27.86 -1.65 -11.95
C PHE A 15 -27.74 -1.08 -13.36
N ILE A 16 -26.54 -0.73 -13.85
CA ILE A 16 -26.37 -0.39 -15.28
C ILE A 16 -25.07 -0.99 -15.83
N CYS A 17 -25.14 -2.28 -16.17
CA CYS A 17 -24.51 -2.89 -17.35
C CYS A 17 -24.81 -4.40 -17.37
N LYS A 18 -25.96 -4.78 -17.93
CA LYS A 18 -26.17 -6.15 -18.45
C LYS A 18 -26.25 -6.07 -19.98
N PRO A 19 -25.40 -6.79 -20.73
CA PRO A 19 -25.64 -7.05 -22.14
C PRO A 19 -26.89 -7.92 -22.26
N GLN A 20 -27.92 -7.43 -22.94
CA GLN A 20 -29.13 -8.20 -23.24
C GLN A 20 -28.81 -9.27 -24.29
N PHE A 21 -28.98 -10.55 -23.94
CA PHE A 21 -29.07 -11.64 -24.91
C PHE A 21 -30.40 -12.36 -24.74
N GLN A 22 -31.09 -12.52 -25.87
CA GLN A 22 -32.45 -13.04 -26.00
C GLN A 22 -32.55 -14.51 -25.55
N THR A 23 -33.61 -14.80 -24.81
CA THR A 23 -34.04 -16.11 -24.31
C THR A 23 -34.77 -16.92 -25.39
N LEU A 24 -34.56 -18.23 -25.37
CA LEU A 24 -35.44 -19.23 -25.98
C LEU A 24 -35.65 -20.37 -24.98
N ASP A 25 -36.92 -20.69 -24.75
CA ASP A 25 -37.45 -21.64 -23.77
C ASP A 25 -37.01 -23.09 -23.99
N SER A 26 -36.95 -23.90 -22.90
CA SER A 26 -37.79 -25.11 -22.70
C SER A 26 -37.24 -26.08 -21.64
N ILE A 27 -38.04 -26.26 -20.57
CA ILE A 27 -38.53 -27.54 -19.98
C ILE A 27 -37.52 -28.56 -19.40
N GLY A 28 -37.72 -28.92 -18.11
CA GLY A 28 -37.51 -30.30 -17.63
C GLY A 28 -37.19 -30.49 -16.14
N HIS A 29 -38.11 -31.10 -15.41
CA HIS A 29 -38.10 -31.63 -14.03
C HIS A 29 -36.80 -32.33 -13.55
N GLY A 30 -36.49 -32.54 -12.26
CA GLY A 30 -37.22 -32.38 -11.00
C GLY A 30 -36.55 -33.23 -9.89
N ASN A 31 -36.85 -32.88 -8.63
CA ASN A 31 -36.94 -33.71 -7.42
C ASN A 31 -35.70 -34.40 -6.78
N ASN A 32 -35.29 -33.80 -5.65
CA ASN A 32 -35.50 -34.26 -4.26
C ASN A 32 -34.61 -35.32 -3.57
N LEU A 33 -34.41 -34.98 -2.28
CA LEU A 33 -34.21 -35.79 -1.06
C LEU A 33 -32.80 -36.30 -0.72
N LEU A 34 -32.40 -36.47 0.55
CA LEU A 34 -32.64 -35.85 1.87
C LEU A 34 -31.75 -36.66 2.88
N ILE A 35 -31.43 -36.08 4.04
CA ILE A 35 -31.07 -36.77 5.32
C ILE A 35 -29.57 -37.14 5.60
N LYS A 36 -28.86 -36.23 6.30
CA LYS A 36 -28.37 -36.26 7.74
C LYS A 36 -28.22 -37.63 8.47
N PRO A 37 -27.65 -37.71 9.71
CA PRO A 37 -26.51 -36.99 10.34
C PRO A 37 -25.61 -37.87 11.28
N GLU A 38 -24.39 -37.37 11.60
CA GLU A 38 -23.69 -37.39 12.94
C GLU A 38 -23.51 -38.71 13.76
N PRO A 39 -22.88 -38.75 14.96
CA PRO A 39 -21.90 -37.85 15.65
C PRO A 39 -20.74 -38.58 16.42
N TYR A 40 -19.90 -37.76 17.06
CA TYR A 40 -19.35 -37.86 18.44
C TYR A 40 -17.86 -38.19 18.74
N CYS A 41 -17.31 -37.28 19.58
CA CYS A 41 -16.45 -37.47 20.78
C CYS A 41 -14.96 -37.84 20.59
N THR A 42 -13.96 -37.39 21.38
CA THR A 42 -13.82 -36.46 22.52
C THR A 42 -12.32 -36.35 22.89
N LEU A 43 -11.92 -35.16 23.37
CA LEU A 43 -11.06 -34.85 24.54
C LEU A 43 -9.54 -35.17 24.64
N ASP A 44 -8.86 -34.11 25.11
CA ASP A 44 -7.83 -33.98 26.15
C ASP A 44 -6.31 -34.01 25.87
N SER A 45 -5.75 -32.79 25.84
CA SER A 45 -4.92 -32.15 26.89
C SER A 45 -3.85 -32.99 27.61
N SER A 46 -2.57 -32.57 27.50
CA SER A 46 -1.70 -32.28 28.67
C SER A 46 -0.34 -31.70 28.28
N SER A 47 0.07 -30.73 29.10
CA SER A 47 1.32 -29.97 29.14
C SER A 47 2.41 -30.65 29.96
N ALA A 48 3.69 -30.41 29.65
CA ALA A 48 4.74 -30.38 30.67
C ALA A 48 5.98 -29.56 30.22
N SER A 49 6.49 -28.84 31.19
CA SER A 49 7.55 -27.83 31.26
C SER A 49 8.99 -28.37 31.23
N GLY A 50 9.93 -27.52 30.83
CA GLY A 50 11.38 -27.72 31.05
C GLY A 50 12.14 -26.40 31.03
N SER A 51 12.54 -25.93 32.20
CA SER A 51 13.35 -24.73 32.46
C SER A 51 14.84 -25.05 32.47
N TYR A 52 15.67 -24.20 31.86
CA TYR A 52 17.11 -24.11 32.16
C TYR A 52 17.52 -22.64 32.27
N SER A 53 18.01 -22.28 33.46
CA SER A 53 18.65 -21.00 33.75
C SER A 53 20.14 -21.09 33.41
N LEU A 54 20.68 -20.09 32.72
CA LEU A 54 22.11 -19.78 32.72
C LEU A 54 22.28 -18.31 33.11
N ASP A 55 23.07 -18.11 34.14
CA ASP A 55 23.43 -16.83 34.74
C ASP A 55 24.62 -16.23 33.99
N SER A 56 24.52 -14.96 33.58
CA SER A 56 25.70 -14.13 33.31
C SER A 56 25.35 -12.67 33.57
N SER A 57 25.96 -12.14 34.62
CA SER A 57 25.96 -10.74 35.01
C SER A 57 26.53 -9.85 33.90
N VAL A 58 25.74 -8.87 33.46
CA VAL A 58 26.23 -7.69 32.75
C VAL A 58 25.64 -6.45 33.43
N THR A 59 26.56 -5.57 33.78
CA THR A 59 26.44 -4.28 34.46
C THR A 59 25.30 -3.40 33.95
N GLU A 60 24.41 -3.00 34.87
CA GLU A 60 23.52 -1.85 34.73
C GLU A 60 24.33 -0.55 34.68
N SER A 61 24.34 0.12 33.52
CA SER A 61 24.47 1.58 33.49
C SER A 61 23.94 2.18 32.17
N CYS A 62 23.06 3.17 32.32
CA CYS A 62 22.73 4.26 31.39
C CYS A 62 21.95 3.94 30.10
N VAL A 63 20.62 3.81 30.18
CA VAL A 63 19.71 4.10 29.02
C VAL A 63 18.37 4.75 29.43
N THR A 64 18.11 5.03 30.71
CA THR A 64 16.76 5.44 31.14
C THR A 64 16.40 6.91 30.92
N ASP A 65 17.38 7.79 30.71
CA ASP A 65 17.11 9.24 30.57
C ASP A 65 16.62 9.64 29.16
N ASP A 66 16.99 8.89 28.12
CA ASP A 66 16.70 9.26 26.73
C ASP A 66 15.25 8.94 26.31
N LEU A 67 14.67 7.87 26.88
CA LEU A 67 13.30 7.44 26.60
C LEU A 67 12.24 8.38 27.19
N ASN A 68 12.59 9.06 28.29
CA ASN A 68 11.75 10.08 28.92
C ASN A 68 11.86 11.43 28.19
N ASP A 69 13.04 11.80 27.66
CA ASP A 69 13.19 12.98 26.79
C ASP A 69 12.39 12.80 25.48
N PHE A 70 12.44 11.60 24.89
CA PHE A 70 11.69 11.26 23.70
C PHE A 70 10.16 11.38 23.90
N LYS A 71 9.60 10.81 24.98
CA LYS A 71 8.17 10.94 25.29
C LYS A 71 7.75 12.39 25.54
N LYS A 72 8.65 13.21 26.07
CA LYS A 72 8.40 14.63 26.31
C LYS A 72 8.40 15.43 25.02
N ARG A 73 9.33 15.15 24.09
CA ARG A 73 9.36 15.75 22.75
C ARG A 73 8.17 15.33 21.89
N LEU A 74 7.74 14.08 21.96
CA LEU A 74 6.55 13.60 21.24
C LEU A 74 5.28 14.30 21.72
N ARG A 75 5.12 14.47 23.04
CA ARG A 75 4.00 15.23 23.62
C ARG A 75 4.07 16.73 23.34
N GLN A 76 5.28 17.29 23.22
CA GLN A 76 5.46 18.68 22.80
C GLN A 76 5.05 18.86 21.33
N LEU A 77 5.41 17.92 20.46
CA LEU A 77 4.93 17.88 19.07
C LEU A 77 3.42 17.74 19.00
N GLU A 78 2.84 16.83 19.78
CA GLU A 78 1.38 16.62 19.86
C GLU A 78 0.66 17.88 20.39
N SER A 79 1.24 18.59 21.36
CA SER A 79 0.70 19.84 21.90
C SER A 79 0.79 21.02 20.92
N VAL A 80 1.87 21.10 20.14
CA VAL A 80 2.07 22.15 19.13
C VAL A 80 1.17 21.91 17.91
N MET A 81 0.92 20.63 17.57
CA MET A 81 0.02 20.25 16.49
C MET A 81 -1.47 20.42 16.85
N LEU A 82 -1.81 20.57 18.13
CA LEU A 82 -3.20 20.65 18.62
C LEU A 82 -3.57 22.01 19.23
N SER A 83 -2.64 22.96 19.38
CA SER A 83 -2.95 24.26 19.99
C SER A 83 -3.45 25.29 18.96
N ASP A 84 -4.75 25.28 18.71
CA ASP A 84 -5.47 26.38 18.07
C ASP A 84 -5.93 27.40 19.14
N LEU A 85 -5.05 28.21 19.74
CA LEU A 85 -5.46 29.43 20.45
C LEU A 85 -4.32 30.46 20.48
N TYR A 86 -4.45 31.50 19.65
CA TYR A 86 -3.69 32.74 19.74
C TYR A 86 -4.29 33.61 20.84
N GLU A 87 -3.51 33.95 21.87
CA GLU A 87 -3.65 35.23 22.59
C GLU A 87 -2.25 35.79 22.85
N GLU A 88 -1.92 36.89 22.16
CA GLU A 88 -0.78 37.74 22.49
C GLU A 88 -1.04 38.44 23.83
N ASN A 89 -0.02 38.50 24.69
CA ASN A 89 -0.04 39.42 25.82
C ASN A 89 1.25 40.28 25.82
N GLU A 90 1.07 41.54 26.17
CA GLU A 90 1.79 42.73 25.71
C GLU A 90 3.24 42.91 26.20
N TYR A 91 3.94 41.88 26.67
CA TYR A 91 5.32 42.03 27.19
C TYR A 91 6.28 40.86 26.91
N GLY A 92 6.04 40.06 25.87
CA GLY A 92 7.07 39.25 25.19
C GLY A 92 8.16 38.59 26.07
N LYS A 93 7.81 37.93 27.18
CA LYS A 93 8.76 37.22 28.05
C LYS A 93 8.30 35.81 28.37
N LEU A 94 9.10 34.84 27.96
CA LEU A 94 9.08 33.45 28.45
C LEU A 94 10.07 33.34 29.62
N LEU A 95 9.58 32.97 30.80
CA LEU A 95 10.42 32.65 31.95
C LEU A 95 10.68 31.13 31.97
N VAL A 96 11.94 30.74 31.78
CA VAL A 96 12.47 29.43 32.16
C VAL A 96 13.59 29.66 33.17
N GLY A 97 13.60 28.87 34.24
CA GLY A 97 14.34 29.12 35.47
C GLY A 97 15.86 29.29 35.32
N ASN A 98 16.37 30.23 36.13
CA ASN A 98 17.74 30.43 36.62
C ASN A 98 18.90 30.16 35.64
N GLY A 99 19.02 31.03 34.65
CA GLY A 99 20.28 31.27 33.94
C GLY A 99 20.08 32.38 32.91
N ILE A 100 20.75 33.52 33.07
CA ILE A 100 20.84 34.53 32.02
C ILE A 100 21.80 33.97 30.98
N VAL A 101 21.29 33.64 29.79
CA VAL A 101 22.10 33.42 28.60
C VAL A 101 21.91 34.66 27.74
N ASP A 102 22.96 35.47 27.62
CA ASP A 102 23.00 36.50 26.58
C ASP A 102 23.01 35.79 25.22
N LEU A 103 21.97 35.99 24.42
CA LEU A 103 21.95 35.64 23.00
C LEU A 103 22.05 36.94 22.19
N PRO A 104 23.24 37.32 21.69
CA PRO A 104 23.38 38.43 20.75
C PRO A 104 22.83 38.13 19.35
N ASP A 105 22.29 36.93 19.10
CA ASP A 105 22.04 36.46 17.74
C ASP A 105 20.57 36.62 17.28
N ILE A 106 19.58 36.66 18.16
CA ILE A 106 18.15 36.64 17.76
C ILE A 106 17.76 37.81 16.83
N GLU A 107 18.36 38.99 17.04
CA GLU A 107 18.09 40.18 16.23
C GLU A 107 18.74 40.09 14.84
N ILE A 108 19.93 39.49 14.76
CA ILE A 108 20.62 39.20 13.48
C ILE A 108 19.86 38.13 12.70
N TRP A 109 19.36 37.08 13.37
CA TRP A 109 18.51 36.06 12.75
C TRP A 109 17.18 36.65 12.25
N LYS A 110 16.56 37.56 12.99
CA LYS A 110 15.34 38.26 12.55
C LYS A 110 15.60 39.13 11.32
N GLU A 111 16.66 39.92 11.30
CA GLU A 111 17.00 40.76 10.14
C GLU A 111 17.37 39.93 8.90
N MET A 112 18.01 38.77 9.07
CA MET A 112 18.31 37.84 7.97
C MET A 112 17.08 37.12 7.41
N VAL A 113 16.05 36.88 8.24
CA VAL A 113 14.81 36.18 7.86
C VAL A 113 13.74 37.14 7.34
N GLU A 114 13.67 38.37 7.84
CA GLU A 114 12.64 39.36 7.48
C GLU A 114 12.90 40.06 6.13
N GLY A 115 14.15 40.02 5.62
CA GLY A 115 14.53 40.60 4.32
C GLY A 115 14.69 39.60 3.16
N ALA A 116 14.62 38.29 3.43
CA ALA A 116 14.78 37.26 2.42
C ALA A 116 13.44 36.98 1.69
N PRO A 117 13.42 36.84 0.35
CA PRO A 117 12.22 36.34 -0.32
C PRO A 117 11.82 35.01 0.31
N LYS A 118 10.52 34.85 0.60
CA LYS A 118 9.95 33.64 1.20
C LYS A 118 10.48 32.43 0.41
N ARG A 119 11.37 31.64 1.04
CA ARG A 119 12.05 30.54 0.38
C ARG A 119 11.02 29.52 -0.11
N ASP A 120 11.24 28.98 -1.29
CA ASP A 120 10.37 27.94 -1.83
C ASP A 120 10.53 26.64 -1.02
N LEU A 121 9.41 26.07 -0.55
CA LEU A 121 9.45 24.88 0.31
C LEU A 121 10.13 23.69 -0.38
N LYS A 122 9.91 23.51 -1.68
CA LYS A 122 10.51 22.42 -2.45
C LYS A 122 12.02 22.60 -2.51
N GLU A 123 12.50 23.82 -2.75
CA GLU A 123 13.93 24.14 -2.75
C GLU A 123 14.59 23.89 -1.38
N VAL A 124 13.92 24.27 -0.28
CA VAL A 124 14.45 24.02 1.09
C VAL A 124 14.52 22.52 1.39
N LEU A 125 13.50 21.73 1.01
CA LEU A 125 13.52 20.27 1.14
C LEU A 125 14.71 19.65 0.39
N ILE A 126 14.93 20.10 -0.85
CA ILE A 126 16.03 19.64 -1.70
C ILE A 126 17.39 20.02 -1.09
N ALA A 127 17.54 21.24 -0.61
CA ALA A 127 18.78 21.71 0.02
C ALA A 127 19.09 20.93 1.30
N CYS A 128 18.06 20.65 2.13
CA CYS A 128 18.17 19.83 3.32
C CYS A 128 18.64 18.41 2.98
N ALA A 129 18.00 17.75 2.02
CA ALA A 129 18.39 16.40 1.60
C ALA A 129 19.82 16.35 1.05
N ASN A 130 20.26 17.39 0.32
CA ASN A 130 21.64 17.49 -0.16
C ASN A 130 22.63 17.61 1.01
N ALA A 131 22.34 18.46 2.00
CA ALA A 131 23.17 18.60 3.21
C ALA A 131 23.28 17.27 3.98
N VAL A 132 22.15 16.57 4.17
CA VAL A 132 22.12 15.22 4.77
C VAL A 132 22.97 14.22 3.97
N SER A 133 22.88 14.25 2.63
CA SER A 133 23.66 13.36 1.76
C SER A 133 25.16 13.61 1.84
N ASN A 134 25.57 14.85 2.11
CA ASN A 134 26.98 15.25 2.25
C ASN A 134 27.50 15.13 3.69
N ASN A 135 26.68 14.64 4.62
CA ASN A 135 26.97 14.61 6.07
C ASN A 135 27.25 16.00 6.65
N ASP A 136 26.69 17.06 6.07
CA ASP A 136 26.74 18.41 6.62
C ASP A 136 25.58 18.60 7.62
N PHE A 137 25.80 18.10 8.83
CA PHE A 137 24.78 18.09 9.89
C PHE A 137 24.37 19.49 10.35
N THR A 138 25.30 20.44 10.33
CA THR A 138 25.02 21.83 10.75
C THR A 138 24.07 22.50 9.76
N THR A 139 24.35 22.41 8.47
CA THR A 139 23.48 22.96 7.43
C THR A 139 22.14 22.21 7.37
N ALA A 140 22.15 20.88 7.53
CA ALA A 140 20.92 20.09 7.58
C ALA A 140 20.03 20.51 8.77
N GLN A 141 20.60 20.74 9.95
CA GLN A 141 19.85 21.16 11.13
C GLN A 141 19.24 22.56 10.94
N PHE A 142 19.96 23.48 10.31
CA PHE A 142 19.44 24.80 9.93
C PHE A 142 18.21 24.65 9.02
N TYR A 143 18.30 23.86 7.94
CA TYR A 143 17.17 23.66 7.04
C TYR A 143 16.00 22.92 7.70
N ILE A 144 16.26 21.97 8.59
CA ILE A 144 15.19 21.30 9.38
C ILE A 144 14.41 22.32 10.19
N SER A 145 15.09 23.26 10.86
CA SER A 145 14.44 24.33 11.62
C SER A 145 13.62 25.27 10.74
N GLU A 146 14.09 25.58 9.52
CA GLU A 146 13.29 26.35 8.55
C GLU A 146 12.05 25.55 8.10
N LEU A 147 12.21 24.28 7.74
CA LEU A 147 11.13 23.42 7.26
C LEU A 147 10.01 23.27 8.27
N GLN A 148 10.33 23.19 9.57
CA GLN A 148 9.33 23.11 10.66
C GLN A 148 8.34 24.28 10.64
N GLN A 149 8.73 25.45 10.15
CA GLN A 149 7.87 26.64 10.05
C GLN A 149 7.06 26.70 8.74
N MET A 150 7.40 25.88 7.75
CA MET A 150 6.86 25.95 6.39
C MET A 150 5.86 24.83 6.08
N VAL A 151 5.97 23.69 6.76
CA VAL A 151 5.15 22.49 6.52
C VAL A 151 3.84 22.50 7.30
N SER A 152 2.81 21.85 6.77
CA SER A 152 1.51 21.71 7.43
C SER A 152 0.74 20.54 6.83
N VAL A 153 0.16 19.70 7.70
CA VAL A 153 -0.67 18.55 7.30
C VAL A 153 -2.05 18.94 6.75
N ALA A 154 -2.46 20.20 6.92
CA ALA A 154 -3.71 20.75 6.39
C ALA A 154 -3.49 21.79 5.28
N GLY A 155 -2.24 22.06 4.91
CA GLY A 155 -1.86 23.08 3.92
C GLY A 155 -1.95 22.61 2.46
N GLU A 156 -1.24 23.33 1.58
CA GLU A 156 -1.06 22.97 0.18
C GLU A 156 -0.41 21.57 0.03
N PRO A 157 -0.59 20.87 -1.10
CA PRO A 157 -0.02 19.53 -1.33
C PRO A 157 1.47 19.40 -0.96
N ILE A 158 2.29 20.37 -1.36
CA ILE A 158 3.74 20.38 -1.07
C ILE A 158 4.03 20.59 0.42
N GLN A 159 3.18 21.34 1.15
CA GLN A 159 3.32 21.52 2.61
C GLN A 159 2.98 20.25 3.36
N ARG A 160 1.97 19.51 2.89
CA ARG A 160 1.54 18.23 3.47
C ARG A 160 2.59 17.15 3.23
N LEU A 161 3.07 17.01 1.99
CA LEU A 161 4.18 16.13 1.67
C LEU A 161 5.45 16.51 2.45
N GLY A 162 5.76 17.80 2.50
CA GLY A 162 6.92 18.33 3.20
C GLY A 162 6.93 17.94 4.68
N ALA A 163 5.77 17.88 5.35
CA ALA A 163 5.67 17.43 6.74
C ALA A 163 6.18 16.00 6.92
N TYR A 164 5.75 15.08 6.05
CA TYR A 164 6.17 13.67 6.11
C TYR A 164 7.60 13.44 5.61
N MET A 165 8.06 14.21 4.62
CA MET A 165 9.45 14.16 4.17
C MET A 165 10.41 14.69 5.24
N LEU A 166 10.02 15.76 5.96
CA LEU A 166 10.75 16.28 7.10
C LEU A 166 10.84 15.24 8.23
N GLU A 167 9.74 14.55 8.54
CA GLU A 167 9.74 13.43 9.49
C GLU A 167 10.75 12.34 9.06
N GLY A 168 10.74 11.97 7.78
CA GLY A 168 11.70 11.02 7.22
C GLY A 168 13.16 11.49 7.34
N LEU A 169 13.45 12.77 7.10
CA LEU A 169 14.79 13.35 7.22
C LEU A 169 15.27 13.34 8.68
N VAL A 170 14.42 13.74 9.62
CA VAL A 170 14.71 13.71 11.06
C VAL A 170 14.95 12.26 11.51
N ALA A 171 14.07 11.34 11.13
CA ALA A 171 14.21 9.92 11.46
C ALA A 171 15.49 9.30 10.90
N ARG A 172 15.92 9.72 9.70
CA ARG A 172 17.19 9.31 9.10
C ARG A 172 18.38 9.76 9.95
N LEU A 173 18.43 11.04 10.32
CA LEU A 173 19.52 11.62 11.09
C LEU A 173 19.60 11.00 12.50
N SER A 174 18.47 10.68 13.10
CA SER A 174 18.38 10.01 14.40
C SER A 174 18.53 8.48 14.33
N SER A 175 18.73 7.89 13.14
CA SER A 175 18.75 6.42 12.94
C SER A 175 17.52 5.70 13.52
N SER A 176 16.37 6.35 13.52
CA SER A 176 15.12 5.88 14.14
C SER A 176 14.06 5.43 13.13
N GLY A 177 14.37 5.45 11.83
CA GLY A 177 13.42 5.11 10.76
C GLY A 177 12.74 3.75 10.94
N SER A 178 13.47 2.74 11.44
CA SER A 178 12.91 1.40 11.61
C SER A 178 11.91 1.29 12.75
N SER A 179 12.03 2.10 13.81
CA SER A 179 11.05 2.14 14.90
C SER A 179 9.73 2.74 14.41
N ILE A 180 9.79 3.79 13.60
CA ILE A 180 8.61 4.48 13.04
C ILE A 180 7.91 3.59 12.00
N CYS A 181 8.69 2.93 11.12
CA CYS A 181 8.13 2.08 10.08
C CYS A 181 7.55 0.74 10.60
N LYS A 182 8.02 0.26 11.77
CA LYS A 182 7.57 -1.02 12.37
C LYS A 182 6.35 -0.85 13.28
N GLU A 183 5.78 0.34 13.43
CA GLU A 183 4.56 0.52 14.22
C GLU A 183 3.42 -0.34 13.67
N PRO A 184 2.74 -1.13 14.53
CA PRO A 184 1.66 -2.01 14.10
C PRO A 184 0.62 -1.26 13.29
N ALA A 185 0.09 -1.90 12.25
CA ALA A 185 -1.06 -1.38 11.54
C ALA A 185 -2.20 -1.09 12.52
N SER A 186 -2.71 0.15 12.49
CA SER A 186 -3.90 0.54 13.23
C SER A 186 -5.07 -0.39 12.87
N ASP A 187 -5.95 -0.66 13.83
CA ASP A 187 -7.19 -1.39 13.58
C ASP A 187 -8.07 -0.65 12.55
N GLU A 188 -7.84 0.66 12.35
CA GLU A 188 -8.49 1.49 11.34
C GLU A 188 -7.80 1.53 9.97
N LEU A 189 -6.63 0.89 9.80
CA LEU A 189 -5.87 0.94 8.54
C LEU A 189 -6.70 0.48 7.34
N LEU A 190 -7.61 -0.48 7.55
CA LEU A 190 -8.54 -0.89 6.50
C LEU A 190 -9.50 0.21 6.07
N SER A 191 -10.02 0.98 7.03
CA SER A 191 -10.93 2.09 6.75
C SER A 191 -10.24 3.13 5.89
N TYR A 192 -8.98 3.43 6.21
CA TYR A 192 -8.16 4.38 5.44
C TYR A 192 -7.83 3.81 4.05
N THR A 193 -7.43 2.54 3.96
CA THR A 193 -7.16 1.88 2.67
C THR A 193 -8.41 1.85 1.78
N ASN A 194 -9.59 1.57 2.36
CA ASN A 194 -10.85 1.60 1.63
C ASN A 194 -11.20 3.02 1.18
N THR A 195 -10.96 4.02 2.02
CA THR A 195 -11.13 5.43 1.63
C THR A 195 -10.22 5.78 0.46
N LEU A 196 -8.94 5.38 0.50
CA LEU A 196 -8.00 5.59 -0.61
C LEU A 196 -8.47 4.91 -1.91
N TYR A 197 -8.98 3.68 -1.81
CA TYR A 197 -9.59 2.94 -2.93
C TYR A 197 -10.83 3.66 -3.52
N GLU A 198 -11.59 4.35 -2.68
CA GLU A 198 -12.77 5.11 -3.11
C GLU A 198 -12.36 6.40 -3.83
N VAL A 199 -11.50 7.21 -3.20
CA VAL A 199 -11.21 8.59 -3.59
C VAL A 199 -10.13 8.75 -4.66
N CYS A 200 -9.28 7.73 -4.83
CA CYS A 200 -8.24 7.71 -5.86
C CYS A 200 -8.41 6.51 -6.80
N PRO A 201 -8.05 6.65 -8.10
CA PRO A 201 -8.20 5.57 -9.06
C PRO A 201 -7.06 4.55 -9.02
N TYR A 202 -6.01 4.72 -8.21
CA TYR A 202 -4.77 3.91 -8.27
C TYR A 202 -5.01 2.39 -8.21
N PHE A 203 -5.68 1.93 -7.15
CA PHE A 203 -5.98 0.51 -6.95
C PHE A 203 -7.03 0.02 -7.95
N LYS A 204 -8.07 0.83 -8.23
CA LYS A 204 -9.12 0.47 -9.20
C LYS A 204 -8.54 0.26 -10.59
N PHE A 205 -7.67 1.17 -11.02
CA PHE A 205 -6.91 1.05 -12.26
C PHE A 205 -6.12 -0.26 -12.31
N GLY A 206 -5.30 -0.51 -11.28
CA GLY A 206 -4.50 -1.72 -11.20
C GLY A 206 -5.34 -3.00 -11.26
N TYR A 207 -6.35 -3.09 -10.41
CA TYR A 207 -7.24 -4.25 -10.32
C TYR A 207 -8.05 -4.46 -11.60
N MET A 208 -8.56 -3.40 -12.24
CA MET A 208 -9.28 -3.52 -13.51
C MET A 208 -8.37 -3.96 -14.65
N SER A 209 -7.14 -3.45 -14.69
CA SER A 209 -6.15 -3.84 -15.70
C SER A 209 -5.81 -5.32 -15.57
N ALA A 210 -5.47 -5.77 -14.35
CA ALA A 210 -5.16 -7.18 -14.07
C ALA A 210 -6.37 -8.09 -14.32
N ASN A 211 -7.56 -7.73 -13.81
CA ASN A 211 -8.77 -8.52 -14.01
C ASN A 211 -9.17 -8.60 -15.49
N GLY A 212 -8.95 -7.54 -16.27
CA GLY A 212 -9.18 -7.52 -17.71
C GLY A 212 -8.30 -8.56 -18.42
N ALA A 213 -6.99 -8.56 -18.16
CA ALA A 213 -6.07 -9.57 -18.68
C ALA A 213 -6.48 -11.00 -18.28
N ILE A 214 -6.82 -11.21 -17.01
CA ILE A 214 -7.23 -12.52 -16.49
C ILE A 214 -8.54 -12.98 -17.15
N ALA A 215 -9.55 -12.13 -17.22
CA ALA A 215 -10.84 -12.46 -17.82
C ALA A 215 -10.68 -12.85 -19.30
N GLU A 216 -9.84 -12.13 -20.04
CA GLU A 216 -9.57 -12.41 -21.45
C GLU A 216 -8.82 -13.72 -21.65
N ALA A 217 -7.76 -13.97 -20.87
CA ALA A 217 -6.99 -15.21 -20.92
C ALA A 217 -7.84 -16.43 -20.52
N MET A 218 -8.80 -16.26 -19.61
CA MET A 218 -9.63 -17.33 -19.05
C MET A 218 -11.01 -17.47 -19.72
N LYS A 219 -11.28 -16.73 -20.79
CA LYS A 219 -12.62 -16.64 -21.39
C LYS A 219 -13.24 -18.00 -21.75
N ASP A 220 -12.44 -18.95 -22.24
CA ASP A 220 -12.89 -20.27 -22.71
C ASP A 220 -12.66 -21.39 -21.68
N GLU A 221 -12.18 -21.07 -20.48
CA GLU A 221 -11.80 -22.06 -19.47
C GLU A 221 -12.99 -22.45 -18.59
N SER A 222 -13.15 -23.74 -18.30
CA SER A 222 -14.20 -24.25 -17.41
C SER A 222 -13.79 -24.26 -15.94
N ARG A 223 -12.48 -24.28 -15.67
CA ARG A 223 -11.90 -24.29 -14.32
C ARG A 223 -10.73 -23.31 -14.25
N VAL A 224 -10.84 -22.32 -13.39
CA VAL A 224 -9.87 -21.24 -13.25
C VAL A 224 -9.29 -21.28 -11.83
N HIS A 225 -7.96 -21.30 -11.73
CA HIS A 225 -7.23 -21.13 -10.48
C HIS A 225 -6.48 -19.79 -10.51
N ILE A 226 -6.77 -18.93 -9.55
CA ILE A 226 -6.10 -17.64 -9.37
C ILE A 226 -5.19 -17.74 -8.16
N ILE A 227 -3.92 -17.40 -8.33
CA ILE A 227 -2.97 -17.21 -7.23
C ILE A 227 -2.76 -15.71 -7.06
N ASP A 228 -3.08 -15.19 -5.89
CA ASP A 228 -2.92 -13.79 -5.55
C ASP A 228 -1.88 -13.64 -4.44
N PHE A 229 -0.78 -12.94 -4.74
CA PHE A 229 0.31 -12.77 -3.80
C PHE A 229 0.05 -11.70 -2.73
N GLN A 230 -1.00 -10.87 -2.89
CA GLN A 230 -1.40 -9.88 -1.90
C GLN A 230 -2.93 -9.74 -1.85
N ILE A 231 -3.61 -10.74 -1.29
CA ILE A 231 -5.07 -10.85 -1.34
C ILE A 231 -5.80 -9.73 -0.58
N GLY A 232 -5.20 -9.17 0.46
CA GLY A 232 -5.79 -8.08 1.25
C GLY A 232 -7.22 -8.38 1.69
N GLN A 233 -8.19 -7.56 1.25
CA GLN A 233 -9.62 -7.76 1.54
C GLN A 233 -10.37 -8.57 0.47
N GLY A 234 -9.71 -8.98 -0.61
CA GLY A 234 -10.32 -9.65 -1.76
C GLY A 234 -11.16 -8.73 -2.66
N SER A 235 -11.09 -7.41 -2.48
CA SER A 235 -11.89 -6.43 -3.24
C SER A 235 -11.62 -6.50 -4.74
N GLN A 236 -10.38 -6.78 -5.16
CA GLN A 236 -10.03 -7.01 -6.57
C GLN A 236 -10.90 -8.11 -7.20
N TRP A 237 -11.21 -9.19 -6.47
CA TRP A 237 -11.87 -10.36 -7.04
C TRP A 237 -13.40 -10.24 -7.12
N VAL A 238 -13.99 -9.27 -6.42
CA VAL A 238 -15.44 -9.00 -6.46
C VAL A 238 -15.93 -8.74 -7.90
N PRO A 239 -15.40 -7.75 -8.65
CA PRO A 239 -15.83 -7.50 -10.02
C PRO A 239 -15.50 -8.65 -10.98
N LEU A 240 -14.41 -9.39 -10.75
CA LEU A 240 -14.05 -10.52 -11.61
C LEU A 240 -15.03 -11.69 -11.46
N ILE A 241 -15.45 -12.03 -10.23
CA ILE A 241 -16.47 -13.05 -9.98
C ILE A 241 -17.79 -12.67 -10.66
N GLN A 242 -18.17 -11.39 -10.58
CA GLN A 242 -19.37 -10.88 -11.27
C GLN A 242 -19.25 -10.97 -12.80
N ALA A 243 -18.09 -10.62 -13.36
CA ALA A 243 -17.83 -10.74 -14.78
C ALA A 243 -17.91 -12.21 -15.26
N PHE A 244 -17.34 -13.15 -14.50
CA PHE A 244 -17.44 -14.57 -14.80
C PHE A 244 -18.87 -15.11 -14.67
N ALA A 245 -19.65 -14.62 -13.71
CA ALA A 245 -21.07 -14.97 -13.58
C ALA A 245 -21.89 -14.54 -14.80
N ALA A 246 -21.54 -13.41 -15.42
CA ALA A 246 -22.20 -12.88 -16.62
C ALA A 246 -21.68 -13.50 -17.94
N ARG A 247 -20.72 -14.43 -17.88
CA ARG A 247 -20.10 -15.04 -19.06
C ARG A 247 -21.11 -15.90 -19.83
N ARG A 248 -21.07 -15.82 -21.17
CA ARG A 248 -21.85 -16.73 -22.04
C ARG A 248 -21.39 -18.18 -21.84
N GLY A 249 -22.33 -19.11 -21.71
CA GLY A 249 -22.04 -20.50 -21.37
C GLY A 249 -21.91 -20.77 -19.87
N GLY A 250 -22.09 -19.75 -19.03
CA GLY A 250 -22.10 -19.86 -17.57
C GLY A 250 -20.73 -19.66 -16.91
N PRO A 251 -20.72 -19.52 -15.58
CA PRO A 251 -19.50 -19.28 -14.83
C PRO A 251 -18.58 -20.52 -14.82
N PRO A 252 -17.26 -20.33 -14.83
CA PRO A 252 -16.32 -21.41 -14.54
C PRO A 252 -16.36 -21.77 -13.06
N HIS A 253 -15.77 -22.92 -12.72
CA HIS A 253 -15.35 -23.17 -11.33
C HIS A 253 -14.14 -22.27 -11.01
N ILE A 254 -14.27 -21.42 -10.00
CA ILE A 254 -13.22 -20.48 -9.58
C ILE A 254 -12.57 -20.97 -8.29
N ARG A 255 -11.26 -21.13 -8.31
CA ARG A 255 -10.45 -21.36 -7.11
C ARG A 255 -9.50 -20.19 -6.91
N ILE A 256 -9.46 -19.62 -5.71
CA ILE A 256 -8.50 -18.55 -5.37
C ILE A 256 -7.57 -19.04 -4.26
N THR A 257 -6.27 -18.89 -4.46
CA THR A 257 -5.25 -19.05 -3.41
C THR A 257 -4.69 -17.69 -3.08
N GLY A 258 -5.03 -17.17 -1.91
CA GLY A 258 -4.60 -15.85 -1.44
C GLY A 258 -3.45 -15.96 -0.46
N PHE A 259 -2.37 -15.26 -0.76
CA PHE A 259 -1.25 -15.03 0.16
C PHE A 259 -1.40 -13.68 0.83
N ASP A 260 -0.96 -13.63 2.07
CA ASP A 260 -0.76 -12.40 2.83
C ASP A 260 0.04 -12.71 4.09
N ASP A 261 0.66 -11.70 4.65
CA ASP A 261 1.46 -11.84 5.86
C ASP A 261 0.63 -11.81 7.16
N CYS A 262 1.26 -12.13 8.29
CA CYS A 262 0.59 -12.08 9.59
C CYS A 262 0.39 -10.65 10.10
N THR A 263 1.19 -9.69 9.63
CA THR A 263 1.11 -8.27 10.00
C THR A 263 -0.19 -7.64 9.50
N SER A 264 -0.69 -8.06 8.33
CA SER A 264 -1.96 -7.62 7.78
C SER A 264 -3.18 -8.29 8.43
N ALA A 265 -3.01 -9.41 9.16
CA ALA A 265 -4.12 -10.11 9.83
C ALA A 265 -4.83 -9.23 10.88
N ARG A 266 -4.08 -8.38 11.58
CA ARG A 266 -4.64 -7.41 12.54
C ARG A 266 -5.52 -6.40 11.83
N ALA A 267 -4.97 -5.73 10.81
CA ALA A 267 -5.74 -4.80 9.99
C ALA A 267 -6.99 -5.50 9.44
N ARG A 268 -6.86 -6.71 8.89
CA ARG A 268 -7.97 -7.50 8.32
C ARG A 268 -9.13 -7.79 9.28
N GLY A 269 -8.92 -7.66 10.59
CA GLY A 269 -9.86 -8.08 11.64
C GLY A 269 -9.89 -9.60 11.83
N GLY A 270 -8.85 -10.31 11.39
CA GLY A 270 -8.70 -11.75 11.55
C GLY A 270 -7.93 -12.44 10.41
N GLY A 271 -7.96 -13.78 10.42
CA GLY A 271 -7.23 -14.58 9.44
C GLY A 271 -7.81 -14.52 8.02
N LEU A 272 -7.01 -14.98 7.06
CA LEU A 272 -7.35 -15.06 5.63
C LEU A 272 -8.68 -15.76 5.32
N ASN A 273 -9.12 -16.67 6.20
CA ASN A 273 -10.39 -17.38 6.06
C ASN A 273 -11.59 -16.44 5.99
N ILE A 274 -11.55 -15.26 6.62
CA ILE A 274 -12.64 -14.26 6.55
C ILE A 274 -12.82 -13.76 5.12
N VAL A 275 -11.73 -13.56 4.38
CA VAL A 275 -11.78 -13.15 2.96
C VAL A 275 -12.42 -14.25 2.11
N GLY A 276 -11.99 -15.51 2.31
CA GLY A 276 -12.57 -16.66 1.64
C GLY A 276 -14.08 -16.81 1.91
N GLN A 277 -14.53 -16.54 3.14
CA GLN A 277 -15.96 -16.55 3.48
C GLN A 277 -16.73 -15.43 2.77
N ARG A 278 -16.19 -14.21 2.70
CA ARG A 278 -16.81 -13.07 2.01
C ARG A 278 -16.92 -13.34 0.51
N LEU A 279 -15.83 -13.74 -0.13
CA LEU A 279 -15.81 -14.09 -1.55
C LEU A 279 -16.71 -15.30 -1.85
N GLY A 280 -16.72 -16.32 -0.99
CA GLY A 280 -17.61 -17.47 -1.12
C GLY A 280 -19.09 -17.12 -0.97
N LYS A 281 -19.45 -16.18 -0.08
CA LYS A 281 -20.83 -15.67 0.01
C LYS A 281 -21.23 -14.94 -1.27
N LEU A 282 -20.36 -14.09 -1.81
CA LEU A 282 -20.58 -13.39 -3.07
C LEU A 282 -20.71 -14.37 -4.24
N ALA A 283 -19.80 -15.32 -4.38
CA ALA A 283 -19.84 -16.31 -5.44
C ALA A 283 -21.15 -17.12 -5.41
N ARG A 284 -21.61 -17.51 -4.20
CA ARG A 284 -22.91 -18.16 -4.02
C ARG A 284 -24.08 -17.28 -4.47
N SER A 285 -24.07 -15.97 -4.18
CA SER A 285 -25.16 -15.08 -4.64
C SER A 285 -25.22 -14.91 -6.16
N PHE A 286 -24.12 -15.21 -6.86
CA PHE A 286 -24.03 -15.20 -8.32
C PHE A 286 -24.03 -16.61 -8.95
N ASN A 287 -24.32 -17.65 -8.17
CA ASN A 287 -24.29 -19.06 -8.61
C ASN A 287 -22.96 -19.50 -9.25
N VAL A 288 -21.84 -18.95 -8.77
CA VAL A 288 -20.49 -19.29 -9.22
C VAL A 288 -19.91 -20.39 -8.31
N PRO A 289 -19.51 -21.56 -8.85
CA PRO A 289 -18.81 -22.58 -8.07
C PRO A 289 -17.46 -22.02 -7.61
N PHE A 290 -17.22 -21.99 -6.29
CA PHE A 290 -16.09 -21.27 -5.72
C PHE A 290 -15.38 -22.02 -4.59
N GLU A 291 -14.06 -21.98 -4.61
CA GLU A 291 -13.18 -22.48 -3.56
C GLU A 291 -12.12 -21.43 -3.19
N PHE A 292 -11.84 -21.28 -1.90
CA PHE A 292 -10.76 -20.41 -1.41
C PHE A 292 -9.75 -21.20 -0.59
N ASN A 293 -8.47 -20.95 -0.85
CA ASN A 293 -7.34 -21.48 -0.10
C ASN A 293 -6.52 -20.34 0.50
N ALA A 294 -6.43 -20.30 1.83
CA ALA A 294 -5.57 -19.37 2.53
C ALA A 294 -4.13 -19.90 2.59
N ALA A 295 -3.15 -19.08 2.21
CA ALA A 295 -1.73 -19.40 2.35
C ALA A 295 -1.03 -18.31 3.16
N SER A 296 -0.82 -18.56 4.47
CA SER A 296 -0.15 -17.63 5.38
C SER A 296 1.36 -17.88 5.38
N VAL A 297 2.02 -17.65 4.23
CA VAL A 297 3.46 -17.86 4.03
C VAL A 297 4.05 -16.63 3.36
N SER A 298 5.22 -16.19 3.80
CA SER A 298 5.95 -15.09 3.16
C SER A 298 6.31 -15.43 1.71
N ILE A 299 6.19 -14.46 0.81
CA ILE A 299 6.55 -14.60 -0.61
C ILE A 299 8.03 -15.00 -0.75
N SER A 300 8.88 -14.55 0.16
CA SER A 300 10.30 -14.91 0.18
C SER A 300 10.54 -16.39 0.47
N GLU A 301 9.60 -17.08 1.11
CA GLU A 301 9.71 -18.49 1.55
C GLU A 301 8.79 -19.44 0.77
N VAL A 302 7.92 -18.90 -0.09
CA VAL A 302 6.94 -19.70 -0.81
C VAL A 302 7.63 -20.71 -1.75
N GLY A 303 7.27 -21.99 -1.56
CA GLY A 303 7.53 -23.10 -2.49
C GLY A 303 6.28 -23.59 -3.22
N ILE A 304 6.49 -24.48 -4.20
CA ILE A 304 5.46 -25.01 -5.13
C ILE A 304 4.26 -25.64 -4.40
N GLN A 305 4.50 -26.27 -3.25
CA GLN A 305 3.51 -26.99 -2.45
C GLN A 305 2.40 -26.06 -1.91
N HIS A 306 2.70 -24.78 -1.70
CA HIS A 306 1.74 -23.84 -1.11
C HIS A 306 0.64 -23.43 -2.08
N PHE A 307 0.86 -23.59 -3.39
CA PHE A 307 -0.11 -23.21 -4.42
C PHE A 307 -1.25 -24.23 -4.59
N ARG A 308 -1.07 -25.46 -4.08
CA ARG A 308 -2.06 -26.56 -4.20
C ARG A 308 -2.56 -26.74 -5.63
N LEU A 309 -1.62 -26.81 -6.58
CA LEU A 309 -1.93 -26.95 -8.01
C LEU A 309 -2.72 -28.24 -8.28
N ARG A 310 -3.67 -28.17 -9.20
CA ARG A 310 -4.49 -29.31 -9.63
C ARG A 310 -4.44 -29.46 -11.15
N PRO A 311 -4.29 -30.68 -11.68
CA PRO A 311 -4.38 -30.91 -13.13
C PRO A 311 -5.74 -30.47 -13.68
N GLY A 312 -5.73 -29.88 -14.89
CA GLY A 312 -6.95 -29.47 -15.60
C GLY A 312 -7.53 -28.12 -15.18
N GLU A 313 -6.83 -27.33 -14.37
CA GLU A 313 -7.20 -25.95 -14.04
C GLU A 313 -6.30 -24.97 -14.80
N ALA A 314 -6.91 -23.95 -15.41
CA ALA A 314 -6.16 -22.86 -16.03
C ALA A 314 -5.70 -21.87 -14.96
N LEU A 315 -4.39 -21.59 -14.94
CA LEU A 315 -3.75 -20.84 -13.87
C LEU A 315 -3.52 -19.37 -14.24
N ALA A 316 -4.01 -18.45 -13.42
CA ALA A 316 -3.65 -17.03 -13.42
C ALA A 316 -2.85 -16.69 -12.16
N VAL A 317 -1.81 -15.88 -12.29
CA VAL A 317 -1.01 -15.40 -11.16
C VAL A 317 -1.02 -13.89 -11.12
N ASN A 318 -1.31 -13.30 -9.95
CA ASN A 318 -1.45 -11.86 -9.77
C ASN A 318 -0.42 -11.34 -8.76
N PHE A 319 0.35 -10.34 -9.20
CA PHE A 319 1.22 -9.52 -8.37
C PHE A 319 0.72 -8.08 -8.44
N ALA A 320 0.00 -7.63 -7.40
CA ALA A 320 -0.47 -6.25 -7.32
C ALA A 320 0.16 -5.57 -6.10
N PHE A 321 1.02 -4.58 -6.34
CA PHE A 321 1.68 -3.75 -5.33
C PHE A 321 2.39 -4.59 -4.26
N VAL A 322 3.25 -5.52 -4.68
CA VAL A 322 3.81 -6.51 -3.74
C VAL A 322 5.27 -6.89 -4.02
N LEU A 323 5.72 -6.90 -5.27
CA LEU A 323 7.09 -7.34 -5.57
C LEU A 323 8.12 -6.29 -5.14
N HIS A 324 7.73 -5.01 -5.06
CA HIS A 324 8.60 -3.96 -4.55
C HIS A 324 9.02 -4.20 -3.10
N HIS A 325 8.19 -4.81 -2.24
CA HIS A 325 8.56 -5.13 -0.86
C HIS A 325 9.64 -6.19 -0.73
N MET A 326 9.88 -6.98 -1.78
CA MET A 326 10.89 -8.02 -1.75
C MET A 326 12.29 -7.42 -1.83
N ALA A 327 13.19 -7.91 -0.97
CA ALA A 327 14.61 -7.56 -1.00
C ALA A 327 15.20 -7.81 -2.41
N ASP A 328 15.95 -6.82 -2.89
CA ASP A 328 16.66 -6.88 -4.16
C ASP A 328 18.09 -7.41 -3.97
N GLU A 329 18.84 -7.40 -5.07
CA GLU A 329 20.22 -7.89 -5.12
C GLU A 329 21.20 -7.05 -4.28
N SER A 330 20.83 -5.82 -3.91
CA SER A 330 21.65 -4.97 -3.03
C SER A 330 21.55 -5.38 -1.56
N VAL A 331 20.50 -6.13 -1.19
CA VAL A 331 20.19 -6.51 0.20
C VAL A 331 20.42 -8.00 0.45
N SER A 332 20.14 -8.85 -0.54
CA SER A 332 20.23 -10.30 -0.42
C SER A 332 20.79 -10.95 -1.67
N THR A 333 21.75 -11.86 -1.50
CA THR A 333 22.29 -12.70 -2.58
C THR A 333 21.33 -13.81 -3.02
N GLU A 334 20.24 -14.03 -2.27
CA GLU A 334 19.25 -15.07 -2.57
C GLU A 334 18.35 -14.71 -3.77
N ASN A 335 18.35 -13.44 -4.19
CA ASN A 335 17.61 -12.93 -5.34
C ASN A 335 16.14 -13.41 -5.35
N HIS A 336 15.41 -13.06 -4.30
CA HIS A 336 14.04 -13.55 -4.08
C HIS A 336 13.08 -13.15 -5.20
N ARG A 337 13.26 -11.96 -5.79
CA ARG A 337 12.46 -11.45 -6.93
C ARG A 337 12.57 -12.39 -8.13
N ASP A 338 13.78 -12.75 -8.55
CA ASP A 338 13.92 -13.67 -9.69
C ASP A 338 13.52 -15.10 -9.31
N ARG A 339 13.77 -15.53 -8.07
CA ARG A 339 13.37 -16.85 -7.57
C ARG A 339 11.86 -17.05 -7.72
N ILE A 340 11.05 -16.08 -7.29
CA ILE A 340 9.59 -16.20 -7.37
C ILE A 340 9.09 -16.18 -8.82
N LEU A 341 9.68 -15.36 -9.69
CA LEU A 341 9.31 -15.33 -11.11
C LEU A 341 9.61 -16.66 -11.81
N ARG A 342 10.78 -17.26 -11.55
CA ARG A 342 11.13 -18.59 -12.09
C ARG A 342 10.22 -19.70 -11.53
N LEU A 343 9.91 -19.65 -10.24
CA LEU A 343 8.95 -20.58 -9.62
C LEU A 343 7.59 -20.47 -10.31
N VAL A 344 7.08 -19.25 -10.51
CA VAL A 344 5.81 -19.02 -11.20
C VAL A 344 5.88 -19.52 -12.64
N LYS A 345 6.96 -19.25 -13.37
CA LYS A 345 7.12 -19.76 -14.73
C LYS A 345 7.07 -21.29 -14.79
N SER A 346 7.65 -21.97 -13.80
CA SER A 346 7.63 -23.43 -13.71
C SER A 346 6.21 -24.02 -13.57
N MET A 347 5.26 -23.23 -13.04
CA MET A 347 3.85 -23.60 -12.95
C MET A 347 3.10 -23.51 -14.28
N LYS A 348 3.74 -22.94 -15.32
CA LYS A 348 3.16 -22.71 -16.65
C LYS A 348 1.80 -21.99 -16.59
N PRO A 349 1.69 -20.82 -15.93
CA PRO A 349 0.45 -20.07 -15.88
C PRO A 349 0.03 -19.65 -17.29
N LYS A 350 -1.28 -19.54 -17.50
CA LYS A 350 -1.84 -19.03 -18.75
C LYS A 350 -1.64 -17.51 -18.88
N VAL A 351 -1.64 -16.80 -17.75
CA VAL A 351 -1.35 -15.37 -17.67
C VAL A 351 -0.77 -15.03 -16.29
N VAL A 352 0.19 -14.11 -16.27
CA VAL A 352 0.65 -13.44 -15.06
C VAL A 352 0.37 -11.95 -15.17
N THR A 353 -0.18 -11.34 -14.13
CA THR A 353 -0.42 -9.90 -14.07
C THR A 353 0.52 -9.25 -13.08
N LEU A 354 1.07 -8.11 -13.47
CA LEU A 354 1.87 -7.25 -12.61
C LEU A 354 1.25 -5.86 -12.56
N VAL A 355 1.12 -5.30 -11.37
CA VAL A 355 0.75 -3.91 -11.12
C VAL A 355 1.69 -3.36 -10.05
N GLU A 356 2.40 -2.28 -10.34
CA GLU A 356 3.40 -1.69 -9.45
C GLU A 356 3.39 -0.15 -9.55
N GLN A 357 3.95 0.51 -8.53
CA GLN A 357 4.20 1.96 -8.54
C GLN A 357 5.26 2.31 -9.58
N GLU A 358 5.01 3.35 -10.39
CA GLU A 358 5.97 3.83 -11.40
C GLU A 358 6.91 4.88 -10.79
N SER A 359 7.89 4.42 -10.02
CA SER A 359 8.87 5.26 -9.33
C SER A 359 10.23 4.57 -9.23
N ASN A 360 11.33 5.32 -9.37
CA ASN A 360 12.69 4.78 -9.28
C ASN A 360 13.35 5.02 -7.90
N THR A 361 12.74 4.48 -6.84
CA THR A 361 13.23 4.64 -5.47
C THR A 361 14.13 3.49 -5.00
N ASN A 362 14.36 2.46 -5.82
CA ASN A 362 15.20 1.34 -5.41
C ASN A 362 16.71 1.56 -5.66
N THR A 363 17.08 1.86 -6.91
CA THR A 363 18.48 1.80 -7.38
C THR A 363 19.31 3.06 -7.11
N ALA A 364 18.66 4.13 -6.67
CA ALA A 364 19.29 5.42 -6.45
C ALA A 364 19.94 5.53 -5.05
N ALA A 365 21.10 6.20 -5.00
CA ALA A 365 21.66 6.73 -3.77
C ALA A 365 20.65 7.67 -3.07
N PHE A 366 20.88 7.99 -1.79
CA PHE A 366 19.92 8.72 -0.98
C PHE A 366 19.38 10.00 -1.63
N TYR A 367 20.25 10.91 -2.08
CA TYR A 367 19.80 12.19 -2.62
C TYR A 367 18.97 12.06 -3.91
N PRO A 368 19.41 11.34 -4.97
CA PRO A 368 18.56 11.14 -6.15
C PRO A 368 17.25 10.39 -5.82
N ARG A 369 17.29 9.45 -4.86
CA ARG A 369 16.09 8.77 -4.37
C ARG A 369 15.11 9.72 -3.68
N PHE A 370 15.61 10.67 -2.90
CA PHE A 370 14.81 11.71 -2.25
C PHE A 370 14.14 12.60 -3.30
N LEU A 371 14.86 13.02 -4.35
CA LEU A 371 14.30 13.82 -5.44
C LEU A 371 13.19 13.07 -6.19
N GLU A 372 13.40 11.79 -6.50
CA GLU A 372 12.40 10.94 -7.14
C GLU A 372 11.15 10.78 -6.25
N ALA A 373 11.34 10.53 -4.95
CA ALA A 373 10.22 10.43 -4.00
C ALA A 373 9.44 11.74 -3.88
N LEU A 374 10.14 12.87 -3.81
CA LEU A 374 9.53 14.20 -3.78
C LEU A 374 8.65 14.44 -5.02
N ASP A 375 9.16 14.15 -6.21
CA ASP A 375 8.41 14.34 -7.45
C ASP A 375 7.19 13.41 -7.55
N TYR A 376 7.39 12.11 -7.31
CA TYR A 376 6.35 11.09 -7.37
C TYR A 376 5.22 11.34 -6.36
N TYR A 377 5.55 11.52 -5.08
CA TYR A 377 4.54 11.74 -4.06
C TYR A 377 3.91 13.13 -4.16
N ASN A 378 4.59 14.14 -4.69
CA ASN A 378 3.95 15.44 -4.94
C ASN A 378 2.79 15.30 -5.92
N ALA A 379 2.96 14.54 -7.02
CA ALA A 379 1.87 14.24 -7.96
C ALA A 379 0.71 13.49 -7.29
N MET A 380 0.99 12.52 -6.40
CA MET A 380 -0.05 11.83 -5.63
C MET A 380 -0.81 12.79 -4.69
N PHE A 381 -0.09 13.66 -3.97
CA PHE A 381 -0.68 14.64 -3.04
C PHE A 381 -1.50 15.72 -3.75
N GLU A 382 -1.05 16.18 -4.92
CA GLU A 382 -1.81 17.09 -5.79
C GLU A 382 -3.11 16.45 -6.28
N SER A 383 -3.06 15.17 -6.67
CA SER A 383 -4.26 14.49 -7.14
C SER A 383 -5.30 14.26 -6.05
N MET A 384 -4.87 14.01 -4.81
CA MET A 384 -5.77 13.91 -3.65
C MET A 384 -6.37 15.26 -3.25
N ASP A 385 -5.64 16.35 -3.48
CA ASP A 385 -6.12 17.73 -3.21
C ASP A 385 -7.36 18.08 -4.05
N VAL A 386 -7.47 17.48 -5.24
CA VAL A 386 -8.65 17.63 -6.11
C VAL A 386 -9.81 16.72 -5.67
N SER A 387 -9.52 15.58 -5.03
CA SER A 387 -10.54 14.60 -4.62
C SER A 387 -11.21 14.93 -3.28
N LEU A 388 -10.47 15.48 -2.30
CA LEU A 388 -10.96 15.71 -0.94
C LEU A 388 -10.52 17.08 -0.38
N PRO A 389 -11.36 17.75 0.42
CA PRO A 389 -11.00 19.03 1.03
C PRO A 389 -9.79 18.99 1.98
N ARG A 390 -9.04 20.09 1.97
CA ARG A 390 -8.25 20.73 3.04
C ARG A 390 -8.17 20.09 4.42
N ASP A 391 -9.27 20.22 5.10
CA ASP A 391 -9.50 19.99 6.51
C ASP A 391 -10.17 18.64 6.77
N HIS A 392 -10.42 17.87 5.71
CA HIS A 392 -11.15 16.63 5.79
C HIS A 392 -10.33 15.55 6.52
N LYS A 393 -10.69 15.24 7.76
CA LYS A 393 -9.96 14.28 8.62
C LYS A 393 -9.67 12.94 7.94
N LYS A 394 -10.60 12.41 7.13
CA LYS A 394 -10.33 11.16 6.41
C LYS A 394 -9.17 11.27 5.42
N ARG A 395 -8.97 12.44 4.79
CA ARG A 395 -7.84 12.67 3.87
C ARG A 395 -6.52 12.65 4.64
N ILE A 396 -6.46 13.39 5.74
CA ILE A 396 -5.27 13.44 6.62
C ILE A 396 -4.91 12.02 7.08
N ASN A 397 -5.89 11.23 7.52
CA ASN A 397 -5.65 9.86 7.94
C ASN A 397 -5.19 8.94 6.78
N VAL A 398 -5.75 9.10 5.58
CA VAL A 398 -5.29 8.37 4.40
C VAL A 398 -3.84 8.72 4.07
N GLU A 399 -3.50 10.00 4.04
CA GLU A 399 -2.15 10.48 3.79
C GLU A 399 -1.16 9.94 4.81
N GLN A 400 -1.45 10.12 6.09
CA GLN A 400 -0.59 9.71 7.18
C GLN A 400 -0.40 8.19 7.25
N HIS A 401 -1.47 7.41 7.09
CA HIS A 401 -1.40 5.96 7.33
C HIS A 401 -1.17 5.12 6.08
N CYS A 402 -1.44 5.64 4.88
CA CYS A 402 -1.27 4.89 3.63
C CYS A 402 -0.08 5.38 2.79
N LEU A 403 0.29 6.67 2.84
CA LEU A 403 1.33 7.22 1.96
C LEU A 403 2.58 7.68 2.72
N ALA A 404 2.39 8.33 3.88
CA ALA A 404 3.51 8.86 4.67
C ALA A 404 4.43 7.75 5.19
N LYS A 405 3.86 6.59 5.55
CA LYS A 405 4.66 5.41 5.94
C LYS A 405 5.64 5.01 4.84
N ASP A 406 5.18 5.02 3.60
CA ASP A 406 6.03 4.66 2.47
C ASP A 406 7.12 5.72 2.24
N VAL A 407 6.74 7.00 2.27
CA VAL A 407 7.67 8.14 2.16
C VAL A 407 8.76 8.06 3.22
N VAL A 408 8.37 7.87 4.48
CA VAL A 408 9.31 7.76 5.60
C VAL A 408 10.21 6.54 5.43
N ASN A 409 9.69 5.39 4.99
CA ASN A 409 10.52 4.20 4.75
C ASN A 409 11.57 4.44 3.65
N ILE A 410 11.20 5.12 2.55
CA ILE A 410 12.10 5.44 1.43
C ILE A 410 13.25 6.38 1.87
N ILE A 411 12.95 7.33 2.75
CA ILE A 411 13.88 8.38 3.18
C ILE A 411 14.73 7.92 4.37
N ALA A 412 14.10 7.37 5.41
CA ALA A 412 14.73 7.12 6.70
C ALA A 412 15.45 5.78 6.80
N CYS A 413 15.00 4.75 6.07
CA CYS A 413 15.54 3.40 6.20
C CYS A 413 16.60 3.09 5.13
N GLU A 414 17.46 2.11 5.43
CA GLU A 414 18.43 1.53 4.49
C GLU A 414 18.52 0.00 4.67
N GLY A 415 19.25 -0.66 3.78
CA GLY A 415 19.50 -2.11 3.88
C GLY A 415 18.19 -2.92 3.98
N LYS A 416 18.14 -3.89 4.89
CA LYS A 416 16.95 -4.75 5.09
C LYS A 416 15.72 -4.00 5.64
N GLU A 417 15.91 -2.84 6.25
CA GLU A 417 14.81 -2.10 6.89
C GLU A 417 14.04 -1.23 5.89
N ARG A 418 14.67 -0.88 4.76
CA ARG A 418 13.99 -0.24 3.64
C ARG A 418 13.28 -1.29 2.81
N VAL A 419 11.95 -1.32 2.89
CA VAL A 419 11.09 -2.27 2.19
C VAL A 419 10.43 -1.64 0.97
N GLU A 420 10.16 -0.33 0.99
CA GLU A 420 9.61 0.40 -0.15
C GLU A 420 10.69 0.62 -1.22
N ARG A 421 10.70 -0.28 -2.21
CA ARG A 421 11.74 -0.37 -3.25
C ARG A 421 11.11 -0.43 -4.63
N HIS A 422 10.45 0.67 -5.01
CA HIS A 422 9.79 0.80 -6.30
C HIS A 422 10.82 0.74 -7.44
N GLU A 423 10.44 0.08 -8.53
CA GLU A 423 11.19 0.05 -9.78
C GLU A 423 10.26 0.42 -10.92
N LEU A 424 10.79 1.10 -11.93
CA LEU A 424 10.06 1.39 -13.16
C LEU A 424 9.59 0.09 -13.83
N ILE A 425 8.41 0.10 -14.46
CA ILE A 425 7.85 -1.05 -15.18
C ILE A 425 8.82 -1.62 -16.21
N GLY A 426 9.64 -0.79 -16.86
CA GLY A 426 10.66 -1.26 -17.80
C GLY A 426 11.64 -2.27 -17.16
N LYS A 427 12.02 -2.06 -15.89
CA LYS A 427 12.90 -2.98 -15.15
C LYS A 427 12.18 -4.27 -14.79
N TRP A 428 10.93 -4.18 -14.33
CA TRP A 428 10.11 -5.36 -14.07
C TRP A 428 9.89 -6.20 -15.33
N LYS A 429 9.59 -5.56 -16.46
CA LYS A 429 9.45 -6.23 -17.76
C LYS A 429 10.70 -7.03 -18.13
N LEU A 430 11.89 -6.46 -17.95
CA LEU A 430 13.15 -7.17 -18.18
C LEU A 430 13.29 -8.40 -17.26
N ARG A 431 12.97 -8.28 -15.97
CA ARG A 431 12.99 -9.43 -15.02
C ARG A 431 12.05 -10.54 -15.47
N PHE A 432 10.84 -10.20 -15.90
CA PHE A 432 9.87 -11.15 -16.44
C PHE A 432 10.38 -11.82 -17.72
N MET A 433 10.93 -11.06 -18.66
CA MET A 433 11.52 -11.61 -19.89
C MET A 433 12.69 -12.56 -19.58
N MET A 434 13.57 -12.20 -18.64
CA MET A 434 14.68 -13.06 -18.19
C MET A 434 14.21 -14.34 -17.49
N ALA A 435 13.04 -14.31 -16.84
CA ALA A 435 12.39 -15.50 -16.29
C ALA A 435 11.64 -16.33 -17.35
N GLY A 436 11.58 -15.86 -18.60
CA GLY A 436 10.97 -16.56 -19.74
C GLY A 436 9.51 -16.20 -20.01
N PHE A 437 9.00 -15.09 -19.47
CA PHE A 437 7.68 -14.55 -19.81
C PHE A 437 7.72 -13.71 -21.08
N THR A 438 6.55 -13.51 -21.68
CA THR A 438 6.40 -12.73 -22.92
C THR A 438 5.24 -11.77 -22.73
N PRO A 439 5.39 -10.46 -23.02
CA PRO A 439 4.33 -9.49 -22.81
C PRO A 439 2.99 -9.90 -23.44
N TYR A 440 1.91 -9.71 -22.69
CA TYR A 440 0.53 -9.94 -23.12
C TYR A 440 -0.23 -8.60 -23.13
N PRO A 441 -0.40 -7.97 -24.31
CA PRO A 441 -1.07 -6.68 -24.44
C PRO A 441 -2.51 -6.75 -23.93
N LEU A 442 -2.98 -5.68 -23.30
CA LEU A 442 -4.38 -5.56 -22.87
C LEU A 442 -5.27 -5.27 -24.08
N SER A 443 -6.49 -5.81 -24.07
CA SER A 443 -7.46 -5.49 -25.12
C SER A 443 -7.95 -4.04 -25.03
N SER A 444 -8.25 -3.45 -26.19
CA SER A 444 -8.80 -2.09 -26.30
C SER A 444 -10.10 -1.89 -25.53
N LEU A 445 -10.88 -2.97 -25.31
CA LEU A 445 -12.08 -2.96 -24.47
C LEU A 445 -11.75 -2.65 -23.00
N VAL A 446 -10.70 -3.27 -22.45
CA VAL A 446 -10.25 -3.03 -21.07
C VAL A 446 -9.79 -1.57 -20.94
N ASN A 447 -8.98 -1.09 -21.89
CA ASN A 447 -8.51 0.29 -21.91
C ASN A 447 -9.68 1.29 -21.98
N GLY A 448 -10.67 1.04 -22.83
CA GLY A 448 -11.88 1.87 -22.92
C GLY A 448 -12.66 1.94 -21.61
N THR A 449 -12.83 0.79 -20.94
CA THR A 449 -13.53 0.69 -19.65
C THR A 449 -12.81 1.47 -18.55
N ILE A 450 -11.48 1.33 -18.49
CA ILE A 450 -10.63 2.07 -17.54
C ILE A 450 -10.71 3.57 -17.82
N LYS A 451 -10.64 3.98 -19.09
CA LYS A 451 -10.78 5.39 -19.47
C LYS A 451 -12.12 5.98 -19.02
N THR A 452 -13.21 5.24 -19.18
CA THR A 452 -14.53 5.65 -18.67
C THR A 452 -14.57 5.76 -17.14
N LEU A 453 -13.86 4.88 -16.41
CA LEU A 453 -13.71 5.01 -14.96
C LEU A 453 -12.99 6.32 -14.59
N LEU A 454 -11.86 6.61 -15.23
CA LEU A 454 -11.03 7.78 -14.91
C LEU A 454 -11.77 9.11 -15.13
N ASN A 455 -12.66 9.17 -16.12
CA ASN A 455 -13.52 10.33 -16.36
C ASN A 455 -14.42 10.69 -15.17
N LYS A 456 -14.64 9.79 -14.21
CA LYS A 456 -15.42 10.05 -12.99
C LYS A 456 -14.61 10.73 -11.88
N TYR A 457 -13.28 10.84 -12.04
CA TYR A 457 -12.38 11.41 -11.05
C TYR A 457 -11.95 12.83 -11.43
N SER A 458 -11.05 12.94 -12.41
CA SER A 458 -10.52 14.22 -12.89
C SER A 458 -9.97 14.03 -14.31
N ASP A 459 -10.12 15.07 -15.12
CA ASP A 459 -9.54 15.22 -16.46
C ASP A 459 -8.00 15.28 -16.46
N ARG A 460 -7.38 15.50 -15.30
CA ARG A 460 -5.93 15.52 -15.11
C ARG A 460 -5.32 14.11 -15.01
N TYR A 461 -6.14 13.09 -14.79
CA TYR A 461 -5.68 11.70 -14.90
C TYR A 461 -5.51 11.31 -16.37
N ARG A 462 -4.43 10.59 -16.66
CA ARG A 462 -4.11 10.09 -17.99
C ARG A 462 -3.99 8.58 -17.98
N LEU A 463 -4.38 8.01 -19.12
CA LEU A 463 -4.22 6.59 -19.42
C LEU A 463 -3.41 6.46 -20.70
N GLU A 464 -2.23 5.86 -20.62
CA GLU A 464 -1.34 5.66 -21.75
C GLU A 464 -0.95 4.19 -21.87
N GLU A 465 -1.00 3.64 -23.07
CA GLU A 465 -0.43 2.33 -23.37
C GLU A 465 0.91 2.53 -24.08
N ARG A 466 1.98 2.00 -23.50
CA ARG A 466 3.35 2.11 -24.02
C ARG A 466 4.07 0.79 -23.82
N ASP A 467 4.73 0.31 -24.86
CA ASP A 467 5.55 -0.92 -24.83
C ASP A 467 4.83 -2.17 -24.28
N GLY A 468 3.52 -2.28 -24.49
CA GLY A 468 2.69 -3.40 -24.01
C GLY A 468 2.35 -3.35 -22.52
N ALA A 469 2.56 -2.20 -21.86
CA ALA A 469 2.09 -1.91 -20.51
C ALA A 469 1.15 -0.71 -20.52
N LEU A 470 0.26 -0.67 -19.53
CA LEU A 470 -0.70 0.40 -19.33
C LEU A 470 -0.28 1.24 -18.13
N TYR A 471 -0.32 2.57 -18.28
CA TYR A 471 0.13 3.54 -17.30
C TYR A 471 -1.02 4.46 -16.90
N LEU A 472 -1.22 4.60 -15.60
CA LEU A 472 -2.02 5.64 -15.00
C LEU A 472 -1.08 6.78 -14.59
N GLY A 473 -1.31 7.97 -15.16
CA GLY A 473 -0.57 9.18 -14.82
C GLY A 473 -1.45 10.27 -14.22
N TRP A 474 -0.84 11.14 -13.42
CA TRP A 474 -1.42 12.41 -12.99
C TRP A 474 -0.63 13.56 -13.60
N MET A 475 -1.31 14.39 -14.41
CA MET A 475 -0.62 15.33 -15.30
C MET A 475 0.58 14.63 -15.93
N ASN A 476 1.77 15.23 -15.92
CA ASN A 476 2.97 14.70 -16.59
C ASN A 476 3.67 13.53 -15.88
N ARG A 477 3.17 13.06 -14.74
CA ARG A 477 3.84 12.02 -13.95
C ARG A 477 3.08 10.70 -13.98
N ASP A 478 3.76 9.63 -14.43
CA ASP A 478 3.26 8.27 -14.32
C ASP A 478 3.26 7.84 -12.83
N LEU A 479 2.15 7.26 -12.38
CA LEU A 479 1.94 6.88 -10.97
C LEU A 479 1.91 5.36 -10.78
N VAL A 480 1.12 4.67 -11.61
CA VAL A 480 0.96 3.21 -11.53
C VAL A 480 1.10 2.64 -12.92
N GLY A 481 1.92 1.60 -13.04
CA GLY A 481 2.03 0.82 -14.26
C GLY A 481 1.54 -0.60 -14.06
N GLY A 482 0.95 -1.19 -15.09
CA GLY A 482 0.52 -2.58 -15.04
C GLY A 482 0.37 -3.23 -16.41
N GLY A 483 0.48 -4.56 -16.44
CA GLY A 483 0.39 -5.35 -17.67
C GLY A 483 0.30 -6.84 -17.42
N GLY A 484 -0.04 -7.61 -18.46
CA GLY A 484 -0.01 -9.06 -18.47
C GLY A 484 1.27 -9.60 -19.13
N GLY A 485 1.69 -10.82 -18.77
CA GLY A 485 2.81 -11.53 -19.40
C GLY A 485 2.82 -13.04 -19.18
#